data_AF-A0A285X5D9-F1
#
_entry.id   AF-A0A285X5D9-F1
#
_cell.length_a   1.000
_cell.length_b   1.000
_cell.length_c   1.000
_cell.angle_alpha   90.00
_cell.angle_beta   90.00
_cell.angle_gamma   90.00
#
_symmetry.space_group_name_H-M   'P 1'
#
loop_
_entity.id
_entity.type
_entity.pdbx_description
1 polymer ?
#
loop_
_entity_poly.entity_id
_entity_poly.type
_entity_poly.pdbx_seq_one_letter_code
_entity_poly.pdbx_strand_id
1 'polypeptide(L)'
;MMRIPIVALVLLTAFLSFQIKSSEFFLLAIVLLALIFLVVTGVIRSFKRVNSKYLKIPFFVIAISLFGIFVSLFRPYGEAVKYSGFPAEQLEHAYKTDQKDRWQLRSYIDIFSKLKERDSLRLQQVKDILGRKDMLKSLDKFHAAFVLHHSRESEDYRLAASLAGAAAEDPALKDVYEVQWLKKAAYDRWKVSIGEPEEHNSQNHFSFDVK
;
A
#
# COMPACT_ATOMS: atom_id res chain seq x y z
N MET A 1 -25.38 -2.28 -33.61
CA MET A 1 -25.47 -1.15 -32.64
C MET A 1 -24.92 -1.43 -31.24
N MET A 2 -24.86 -2.67 -30.73
CA MET A 2 -24.32 -2.98 -29.37
C MET A 2 -22.80 -2.80 -29.15
N ARG A 3 -21.99 -2.53 -30.19
CA ARG A 3 -20.52 -2.48 -30.05
C ARG A 3 -19.99 -1.15 -29.51
N ILE A 4 -20.66 -0.04 -29.84
CA ILE A 4 -20.29 1.32 -29.39
C ILE A 4 -20.34 1.45 -27.85
N PRO A 5 -21.39 0.99 -27.14
CA PRO A 5 -21.42 1.14 -25.68
C PRO A 5 -20.36 0.30 -24.97
N ILE A 6 -19.99 -0.86 -25.50
CA ILE A 6 -18.94 -1.71 -24.90
C ILE A 6 -17.57 -1.05 -25.05
N VAL A 7 -17.25 -0.51 -26.24
CA VAL A 7 -15.98 0.21 -26.45
C VAL A 7 -15.90 1.45 -25.57
N ALA A 8 -16.98 2.22 -25.46
CA ALA A 8 -17.03 3.39 -24.57
C ALA A 8 -16.81 3.00 -23.10
N LEU A 9 -17.40 1.88 -22.65
CA LEU A 9 -17.21 1.37 -21.29
C LEU A 9 -15.76 0.94 -21.05
N VAL A 10 -15.14 0.21 -21.98
CA VAL A 10 -13.73 -0.20 -21.89
C VAL A 10 -12.81 1.02 -21.78
N LEU A 11 -13.02 2.03 -22.64
CA LEU A 11 -12.21 3.25 -22.63
C LEU A 11 -12.42 4.06 -21.34
N LEU A 12 -13.66 4.17 -20.86
CA LEU A 12 -13.96 4.82 -19.60
C LEU A 12 -13.29 4.10 -18.42
N THR A 13 -13.39 2.78 -18.36
CA THR A 13 -12.70 1.97 -17.34
C THR A 13 -11.20 2.18 -17.41
N ALA A 14 -10.58 2.13 -18.60
CA ALA A 14 -9.15 2.38 -18.76
C ALA A 14 -8.74 3.78 -18.28
N PHE A 15 -9.51 4.81 -18.64
CA PHE A 15 -9.25 6.18 -18.21
C PHE A 15 -9.34 6.33 -16.69
N LEU A 16 -10.42 5.83 -16.08
CA LEU A 16 -10.60 5.87 -14.63
C LEU A 16 -9.52 5.06 -13.90
N SER A 17 -9.16 3.90 -14.44
CA SER A 17 -8.07 3.07 -13.96
C SER A 17 -6.73 3.80 -13.95
N PHE A 18 -6.45 4.61 -14.97
CA PHE A 18 -5.22 5.39 -15.04
C PHE A 18 -5.21 6.56 -14.04
N GLN A 19 -6.36 7.22 -13.84
CA GLN A 19 -6.47 8.41 -13.00
C GLN A 19 -6.59 8.10 -11.50
N ILE A 20 -7.39 7.11 -11.11
CA ILE A 20 -7.74 6.85 -9.70
C ILE A 20 -6.81 5.78 -9.12
N LYS A 21 -6.01 6.12 -8.11
CA LYS A 21 -4.91 5.27 -7.58
C LYS A 21 -5.37 3.94 -7.01
N SER A 22 -6.55 3.92 -6.40
CA SER A 22 -7.15 2.76 -5.74
C SER A 22 -8.14 2.00 -6.62
N SER A 23 -8.31 2.38 -7.88
CA SER A 23 -9.26 1.73 -8.81
C SER A 23 -9.00 0.23 -8.96
N GLU A 24 -7.73 -0.20 -8.85
CA GLU A 24 -7.32 -1.59 -9.03
C GLU A 24 -8.00 -2.51 -8.00
N PHE A 25 -8.07 -2.08 -6.73
CA PHE A 25 -8.73 -2.83 -5.67
C PHE A 25 -10.25 -2.89 -5.86
N PHE A 26 -10.85 -1.81 -6.34
CA PHE A 26 -12.28 -1.79 -6.67
C PHE A 26 -12.60 -2.74 -7.83
N LEU A 27 -11.77 -2.75 -8.88
CA LEU A 27 -11.92 -3.67 -10.00
C LEU A 27 -11.69 -5.13 -9.59
N LEU A 28 -10.73 -5.40 -8.70
CA LEU A 28 -10.54 -6.73 -8.12
C LEU A 28 -11.77 -7.21 -7.34
N ALA A 29 -12.39 -6.32 -6.55
CA ALA A 29 -13.63 -6.64 -5.85
C ALA A 29 -14.77 -6.97 -6.84
N ILE A 30 -14.90 -6.21 -7.93
CA ILE A 30 -15.87 -6.51 -9.00
C ILE A 30 -15.60 -7.87 -9.65
N VAL A 31 -14.33 -8.20 -9.93
CA VAL A 31 -13.94 -9.52 -10.46
C VAL A 31 -14.34 -10.62 -9.49
N LEU A 32 -14.06 -10.47 -8.20
CA LEU A 32 -14.43 -11.46 -7.18
C LEU A 32 -15.94 -11.68 -7.11
N LEU A 33 -16.73 -10.61 -7.09
CA LEU A 33 -18.20 -10.70 -7.08
C LEU A 33 -18.74 -11.36 -8.35
N ALA A 34 -18.17 -11.05 -9.52
CA ALA A 34 -18.55 -11.69 -10.77
C ALA A 34 -18.20 -13.19 -10.79
N LEU A 35 -17.06 -13.59 -10.21
CA LEU A 35 -16.68 -14.99 -10.04
C LEU A 35 -17.62 -15.74 -9.09
N ILE A 36 -17.95 -15.15 -7.94
CA ILE A 36 -18.94 -15.72 -6.99
C ILE A 36 -20.28 -15.93 -7.70
N PHE A 37 -20.74 -14.93 -8.46
CA PHE A 37 -21.97 -15.03 -9.23
C PHE A 37 -21.93 -16.17 -10.27
N LEU A 38 -20.81 -16.33 -10.98
CA LEU A 38 -20.62 -17.43 -11.93
C LEU A 38 -20.66 -18.80 -11.24
N VAL A 39 -20.05 -18.93 -10.06
CA VAL A 39 -20.09 -20.18 -9.26
C VAL A 39 -21.54 -20.49 -8.85
N VAL A 40 -22.24 -19.54 -8.24
CA VAL A 40 -23.65 -19.72 -7.81
C VAL A 40 -24.54 -20.07 -9.01
N THR A 41 -24.39 -19.35 -10.12
CA THR A 41 -25.17 -19.61 -11.35
C THR A 41 -24.84 -20.99 -11.93
N GLY A 42 -23.57 -21.41 -11.87
CA GLY A 42 -23.13 -22.74 -12.27
C GLY A 42 -23.77 -23.84 -11.44
N VAL A 43 -23.81 -23.69 -10.11
CA VAL A 43 -24.48 -24.61 -9.19
C VAL A 43 -25.97 -24.70 -9.52
N ILE A 44 -26.67 -23.56 -9.66
CA ILE A 44 -28.10 -23.54 -10.03
C ILE A 44 -28.33 -24.24 -11.36
N ARG A 45 -27.42 -24.04 -12.34
CA ARG A 45 -27.52 -24.63 -13.67
C ARG A 45 -27.47 -26.16 -13.65
N SER A 46 -26.79 -26.77 -12.67
CA SER A 46 -26.76 -28.22 -12.50
C SER A 46 -28.14 -28.79 -12.11
N PHE A 47 -29.01 -27.98 -11.50
CA PHE A 47 -30.35 -28.39 -11.06
C PHE A 47 -31.47 -27.84 -11.94
N LYS A 48 -31.26 -26.72 -12.64
CA LYS A 48 -32.28 -26.03 -13.46
C LYS A 48 -31.66 -25.49 -14.74
N ARG A 49 -32.43 -25.44 -15.83
CA ARG A 49 -31.99 -24.74 -17.05
C ARG A 49 -31.90 -23.24 -16.77
N VAL A 50 -30.69 -22.69 -16.88
CA VAL A 50 -30.42 -21.26 -16.78
C VAL A 50 -30.09 -20.69 -18.16
N ASN A 51 -30.57 -19.48 -18.44
CA ASN A 51 -30.28 -18.79 -19.70
C ASN A 51 -28.78 -18.49 -19.81
N SER A 52 -28.16 -18.85 -20.94
CA SER A 52 -26.74 -18.64 -21.19
C SER A 52 -26.30 -17.17 -21.14
N LYS A 53 -27.24 -16.21 -21.31
CA LYS A 53 -26.98 -14.78 -21.14
C LYS A 53 -26.48 -14.43 -19.73
N TYR A 54 -26.95 -15.11 -18.69
CA TYR A 54 -26.50 -14.87 -17.31
C TYR A 54 -25.04 -15.27 -17.08
N LEU A 55 -24.48 -16.14 -17.91
CA LEU A 55 -23.05 -16.47 -17.84
C LEU A 55 -22.21 -15.48 -18.65
N LYS A 56 -22.71 -14.99 -19.80
CA LYS A 56 -21.97 -14.08 -20.68
C LYS A 56 -21.67 -12.72 -20.03
N ILE A 57 -22.63 -12.15 -19.29
CA ILE A 57 -22.46 -10.81 -18.69
C ILE A 57 -21.29 -10.77 -17.69
N PRO A 58 -21.20 -11.67 -16.68
CA PRO A 58 -20.06 -11.70 -15.77
C PRO A 58 -18.71 -11.89 -16.48
N PHE A 59 -18.64 -12.70 -17.54
CA PHE A 59 -17.40 -12.83 -18.32
C PHE A 59 -16.97 -11.49 -18.96
N PHE A 60 -17.91 -10.72 -19.51
CA PHE A 60 -17.61 -9.38 -20.02
C PHE A 60 -17.17 -8.43 -18.91
N VAL A 61 -17.85 -8.45 -17.76
CA VAL A 61 -17.46 -7.63 -16.60
C VAL A 61 -16.05 -7.96 -16.15
N ILE A 62 -15.71 -9.25 -16.02
CA ILE A 62 -14.36 -9.71 -15.68
C ILE A 62 -13.35 -9.21 -16.71
N ALA A 63 -13.62 -9.39 -18.01
CA ALA A 63 -12.70 -8.96 -19.07
C ALA A 63 -12.42 -7.45 -19.04
N ILE A 64 -13.45 -6.62 -18.86
CA ILE A 64 -13.32 -5.16 -18.78
C ILE A 64 -12.55 -4.76 -17.51
N SER A 65 -12.85 -5.37 -16.37
CA SER A 65 -12.16 -5.10 -15.11
C SER A 65 -10.69 -5.51 -15.16
N LEU A 66 -10.36 -6.68 -15.72
CA LEU A 66 -8.99 -7.13 -15.91
C LEU A 66 -8.22 -6.20 -16.85
N PHE A 67 -8.87 -5.70 -17.92
CA PHE A 67 -8.26 -4.71 -18.79
C PHE A 67 -7.98 -3.39 -18.06
N GLY A 68 -8.92 -2.92 -17.23
CA GLY A 68 -8.71 -1.76 -16.37
C GLY A 68 -7.55 -1.93 -15.39
N ILE A 69 -7.46 -3.08 -14.72
CA ILE A 69 -6.34 -3.42 -13.83
C ILE A 69 -5.03 -3.43 -14.62
N PHE A 70 -5.01 -4.03 -15.81
CA PHE A 70 -3.82 -4.03 -16.65
C PHE A 70 -3.35 -2.62 -16.99
N VAL A 71 -4.26 -1.72 -17.36
CA VAL A 71 -3.94 -0.30 -17.66
C VAL A 71 -3.38 0.42 -16.44
N SER A 72 -3.92 0.17 -15.24
CA SER A 72 -3.46 0.86 -14.02
C SER A 72 -2.03 0.50 -13.62
N LEU A 73 -1.54 -0.70 -13.98
CA LEU A 73 -0.14 -1.12 -13.74
C LEU A 73 0.89 -0.22 -14.44
N PHE A 74 0.53 0.42 -15.55
CA PHE A 74 1.42 1.31 -16.34
C PHE A 74 1.41 2.77 -15.90
N ARG A 75 0.60 3.14 -14.91
CA ARG A 75 0.59 4.52 -14.38
C ARG A 75 2.00 4.93 -13.94
N PRO A 76 2.49 6.16 -14.13
CA PRO A 76 3.78 6.56 -13.59
C PRO A 76 3.76 6.65 -12.05
N TYR A 77 4.90 6.39 -11.39
CA TYR A 77 5.11 6.80 -10.01
C TYR A 77 5.30 8.32 -9.93
N GLY A 78 4.88 8.93 -8.82
CA GLY A 78 5.29 10.31 -8.51
C GLY A 78 6.72 10.35 -7.96
N GLU A 79 7.23 11.55 -7.68
CA GLU A 79 8.54 11.71 -7.04
C GLU A 79 8.59 10.98 -5.68
N ALA A 80 9.66 10.23 -5.42
CA ALA A 80 9.83 9.47 -4.17
C ALA A 80 10.28 10.35 -2.99
N VAL A 81 11.02 11.41 -3.30
CA VAL A 81 11.70 12.30 -2.35
C VAL A 81 11.60 13.73 -2.84
N LYS A 82 11.78 14.70 -1.94
CA LYS A 82 11.81 16.13 -2.25
C LYS A 82 13.11 16.72 -1.72
N TYR A 83 13.97 17.25 -2.58
CA TYR A 83 15.31 17.73 -2.17
C TYR A 83 15.32 19.18 -1.64
N SER A 84 14.24 19.91 -1.81
CA SER A 84 14.09 21.31 -1.40
C SER A 84 13.08 21.46 -0.26
N GLY A 85 13.26 22.47 0.60
CA GLY A 85 12.35 22.79 1.70
C GLY A 85 12.87 22.32 3.06
N PHE A 86 12.07 22.52 4.11
CA PHE A 86 12.44 22.17 5.48
C PHE A 86 12.52 20.65 5.70
N PRO A 87 13.40 20.14 6.60
CA PRO A 87 13.50 18.71 6.90
C PRO A 87 12.16 18.03 7.21
N ALA A 88 11.29 18.69 7.98
CA ALA A 88 9.95 18.20 8.30
C ALA A 88 9.10 17.89 7.05
N GLU A 89 9.10 18.80 6.06
CA GLU A 89 8.38 18.60 4.80
C GLU A 89 8.96 17.43 3.98
N GLN A 90 10.28 17.28 3.99
CA GLN A 90 10.95 16.20 3.27
C GLN A 90 10.61 14.84 3.88
N LEU A 91 10.64 14.74 5.21
CA LEU A 91 10.25 13.52 5.95
C LEU A 91 8.78 13.18 5.74
N GLU A 92 7.88 14.16 5.82
CA GLU A 92 6.46 13.97 5.54
C GLU A 92 6.22 13.49 4.10
N HIS A 93 6.91 14.07 3.12
CA HIS A 93 6.80 13.65 1.73
C HIS A 93 7.33 12.23 1.50
N ALA A 94 8.46 11.88 2.09
CA ALA A 94 9.01 10.52 2.04
C ALA A 94 8.00 9.51 2.62
N TYR A 95 7.44 9.79 3.80
CA TYR A 95 6.40 8.97 4.41
C TYR A 95 5.15 8.83 3.53
N LYS A 96 4.59 9.96 3.05
CA LYS A 96 3.36 9.93 2.24
C LYS A 96 3.55 9.16 0.94
N THR A 97 4.71 9.28 0.30
CA THR A 97 4.98 8.56 -0.94
C THR A 97 5.29 7.08 -0.70
N ASP A 98 5.91 6.73 0.42
CA ASP A 98 6.09 5.34 0.85
C ASP A 98 4.75 4.62 1.01
N GLN A 99 3.83 5.23 1.75
CA GLN A 99 2.48 4.71 1.94
C GLN A 99 1.71 4.64 0.63
N LYS A 100 1.77 5.72 -0.16
CA LYS A 100 1.08 5.78 -1.46
C LYS A 100 1.53 4.68 -2.41
N ASP A 101 2.83 4.35 -2.44
CA ASP A 101 3.32 3.29 -3.32
C ASP A 101 2.82 1.91 -2.88
N ARG A 102 2.77 1.65 -1.56
CA ARG A 102 2.22 0.41 -0.99
C ARG A 102 0.71 0.26 -1.24
N TRP A 103 0.01 1.36 -1.50
CA TRP A 103 -1.39 1.37 -1.94
C TRP A 103 -1.59 1.19 -3.46
N GLN A 104 -0.62 0.60 -4.16
CA GLN A 104 -0.73 0.32 -5.59
C GLN A 104 -0.42 -1.15 -5.87
N LEU A 105 -1.30 -1.82 -6.61
CA LEU A 105 -1.16 -3.25 -6.92
C LEU A 105 0.18 -3.57 -7.58
N ARG A 106 0.63 -2.71 -8.51
CA ARG A 106 1.92 -2.83 -9.20
C ARG A 106 3.14 -2.92 -8.28
N SER A 107 3.06 -2.41 -7.06
CA SER A 107 4.19 -2.44 -6.12
C SER A 107 4.48 -3.86 -5.63
N TYR A 108 3.52 -4.77 -5.79
CA TYR A 108 3.60 -6.20 -5.45
C TYR A 108 3.83 -7.10 -6.67
N ILE A 109 4.03 -6.52 -7.86
CA ILE A 109 4.31 -7.27 -9.09
C ILE A 109 5.70 -6.86 -9.58
N ASP A 110 6.69 -7.75 -9.42
CA ASP A 110 8.12 -7.45 -9.63
C ASP A 110 8.43 -6.74 -10.97
N ILE A 111 7.77 -7.14 -12.06
CA ILE A 111 7.99 -6.57 -13.40
C ILE A 111 7.58 -5.09 -13.48
N PHE A 112 6.60 -4.66 -12.67
CA PHE A 112 6.09 -3.28 -12.63
C PHE A 112 6.56 -2.49 -11.41
N SER A 113 7.08 -3.16 -10.39
CA SER A 113 7.42 -2.56 -9.11
C SER A 113 8.74 -1.80 -9.20
N LYS A 114 8.72 -0.56 -8.70
CA LYS A 114 9.93 0.23 -8.40
C LYS A 114 10.14 0.42 -6.90
N LEU A 115 9.45 -0.38 -6.08
CA LEU A 115 9.37 -0.12 -4.64
C LEU A 115 10.74 -0.14 -3.97
N LYS A 116 11.58 -1.14 -4.29
CA LYS A 116 12.93 -1.29 -3.71
C LYS A 116 13.86 -0.10 -4.01
N GLU A 117 13.87 0.37 -5.26
CA GLU A 117 14.65 1.54 -5.68
C GLU A 117 14.17 2.78 -4.93
N ARG A 118 12.85 2.98 -4.86
CA ARG A 118 12.24 4.16 -4.23
C ARG A 118 12.41 4.17 -2.71
N ASP A 119 12.33 3.01 -2.06
CA ASP A 119 12.62 2.87 -0.64
C ASP A 119 14.07 3.22 -0.34
N SER A 120 15.00 2.87 -1.24
CA SER A 120 16.42 3.22 -1.10
C SER A 120 16.65 4.73 -1.20
N LEU A 121 15.97 5.43 -2.12
CA LEU A 121 16.03 6.91 -2.23
C LEU A 121 15.51 7.60 -0.97
N ARG A 122 14.38 7.13 -0.43
CA ARG A 122 13.81 7.69 0.82
C ARG A 122 14.71 7.43 2.01
N LEU A 123 15.24 6.20 2.11
CA LEU A 123 16.14 5.81 3.18
C LEU A 123 17.37 6.71 3.22
N GLN A 124 17.96 6.98 2.04
CA GLN A 124 19.09 7.89 1.92
C GLN A 124 18.72 9.30 2.40
N GLN A 125 17.60 9.87 1.91
CA GLN A 125 17.15 11.20 2.33
C GLN A 125 16.92 11.29 3.85
N VAL A 126 16.27 10.28 4.45
CA VAL A 126 16.01 10.23 5.89
C VAL A 126 17.32 10.19 6.68
N LYS A 127 18.28 9.35 6.25
CA LYS A 127 19.60 9.29 6.89
C LYS A 127 20.36 10.60 6.79
N ASP A 128 20.32 11.25 5.63
CA ASP A 128 20.97 12.55 5.42
C ASP A 128 20.38 13.63 6.33
N ILE A 129 19.06 13.62 6.55
CA ILE A 129 18.39 14.55 7.48
C ILE A 129 18.77 14.26 8.92
N LEU A 130 18.73 12.98 9.34
CA LEU A 130 19.08 12.58 10.70
C LEU A 130 20.55 12.87 11.04
N GLY A 131 21.45 12.77 10.04
CA GLY A 131 22.88 13.10 10.19
C GLY A 131 23.16 14.57 10.46
N ARG A 132 22.25 15.49 10.10
CA ARG A 132 22.41 16.94 10.32
C ARG A 132 22.11 17.38 11.74
N LYS A 133 21.58 16.48 12.58
CA LYS A 133 21.18 16.77 13.98
C LYS A 133 20.14 17.90 14.09
N ASP A 134 19.29 18.04 13.07
CA ASP A 134 18.17 18.98 13.11
C ASP A 134 17.21 18.62 14.25
N MET A 135 16.63 19.62 14.92
CA MET A 135 15.60 19.37 15.94
C MET A 135 14.32 18.87 15.26
N LEU A 136 14.02 17.57 15.43
CA LEU A 136 12.82 16.92 14.92
C LEU A 136 11.70 16.93 15.94
N LYS A 137 10.49 17.31 15.50
CA LYS A 137 9.26 17.14 16.28
C LYS A 137 8.85 15.67 16.30
N SER A 138 7.95 15.30 17.21
CA SER A 138 7.47 13.93 17.37
C SER A 138 6.88 13.36 16.07
N LEU A 139 6.13 14.16 15.32
CA LEU A 139 5.58 13.74 14.03
C LEU A 139 6.68 13.51 12.97
N ASP A 140 7.73 14.32 12.97
CA ASP A 140 8.88 14.14 12.07
C ASP A 140 9.63 12.84 12.39
N LYS A 141 9.78 12.53 13.68
CA LYS A 141 10.36 11.26 14.15
C LYS A 141 9.52 10.07 13.70
N PHE A 142 8.18 10.16 13.79
CA PHE A 142 7.28 9.14 13.27
C PHE A 142 7.48 8.92 11.76
N HIS A 143 7.50 10.00 10.96
CA HIS A 143 7.72 9.89 9.51
C HIS A 143 9.07 9.25 9.18
N ALA A 144 10.14 9.67 9.84
CA ALA A 144 11.48 9.09 9.67
C ALA A 144 11.51 7.61 10.07
N ALA A 145 10.93 7.26 11.22
CA ALA A 145 10.85 5.89 11.72
C ALA A 145 10.12 4.97 10.74
N PHE A 146 9.03 5.43 10.13
CA PHE A 146 8.24 4.62 9.19
C PHE A 146 9.06 4.25 7.95
N VAL A 147 9.85 5.18 7.42
CA VAL A 147 10.74 4.91 6.28
C VAL A 147 11.88 3.95 6.69
N LEU A 148 12.52 4.20 7.83
CA LEU A 148 13.59 3.33 8.36
C LEU A 148 13.11 1.91 8.65
N HIS A 149 11.86 1.75 9.09
CA HIS A 149 11.24 0.46 9.33
C HIS A 149 11.23 -0.44 8.08
N HIS A 150 11.27 0.13 6.88
CA HIS A 150 11.33 -0.59 5.61
C HIS A 150 12.76 -0.82 5.08
N SER A 151 13.79 -0.50 5.87
CA SER A 151 15.18 -0.82 5.53
C SER A 151 15.42 -2.34 5.49
N ARG A 152 16.66 -2.74 5.22
CA ARG A 152 17.17 -4.11 5.32
C ARG A 152 18.30 -4.25 6.34
N GLU A 153 18.66 -3.16 7.00
CA GLU A 153 19.78 -3.09 7.94
C GLU A 153 19.28 -3.09 9.38
N SER A 154 19.89 -3.91 10.25
CA SER A 154 19.49 -4.01 11.66
C SER A 154 19.62 -2.68 12.42
N GLU A 155 20.65 -1.89 12.13
CA GLU A 155 20.83 -0.56 12.72
C GLU A 155 19.71 0.42 12.36
N ASP A 156 19.17 0.32 11.15
CA ASP A 156 18.05 1.16 10.73
C ASP A 156 16.77 0.77 11.47
N TYR A 157 16.56 -0.53 11.74
CA TYR A 157 15.44 -0.98 12.57
C TYR A 157 15.57 -0.50 14.01
N ARG A 158 16.78 -0.55 14.58
CA ARG A 158 17.05 -0.02 15.92
C ARG A 158 16.72 1.46 16.00
N LEU A 159 17.16 2.23 15.00
CA LEU A 159 16.87 3.66 14.92
C LEU A 159 15.37 3.92 14.71
N ALA A 160 14.70 3.13 13.86
CA ALA A 160 13.26 3.19 13.67
C ALA A 160 12.51 2.96 14.99
N ALA A 161 12.88 1.93 15.75
CA ALA A 161 12.27 1.60 17.04
C ALA A 161 12.43 2.76 18.04
N SER A 162 13.62 3.35 18.13
CA SER A 162 13.89 4.49 19.00
C SER A 162 13.06 5.72 18.62
N LEU A 163 13.04 6.08 17.34
CA LEU A 163 12.30 7.24 16.84
C LEU A 163 10.78 7.06 16.97
N ALA A 164 10.27 5.86 16.67
CA ALA A 164 8.85 5.53 16.83
C ALA A 164 8.44 5.55 18.31
N GLY A 165 9.28 5.03 19.21
CA GLY A 165 9.08 5.12 20.65
C GLY A 165 8.97 6.57 21.14
N ALA A 166 9.93 7.41 20.75
CA ALA A 166 9.94 8.83 21.10
C ALA A 166 8.75 9.60 20.51
N ALA A 167 8.28 9.24 19.30
CA ALA A 167 7.08 9.83 18.72
C ALA A 167 5.81 9.45 19.49
N ALA A 168 5.71 8.19 19.92
CA ALA A 168 4.56 7.66 20.65
C ALA A 168 4.44 8.17 22.10
N GLU A 169 5.52 8.72 22.67
CA GLU A 169 5.52 9.38 23.98
C GLU A 169 4.87 10.77 23.94
N ASP A 170 4.70 11.37 22.76
CA ASP A 170 4.04 12.66 22.63
C ASP A 170 2.54 12.55 22.98
N PRO A 171 2.04 13.29 23.98
CA PRO A 171 0.63 13.28 24.35
C PRO A 171 -0.32 13.63 23.20
N ALA A 172 0.13 14.42 22.22
CA ALA A 172 -0.66 14.78 21.04
C ALA A 172 -0.83 13.61 20.05
N LEU A 173 0.03 12.58 20.11
CA LEU A 173 0.02 11.41 19.23
C LEU A 173 -0.46 10.12 19.91
N LYS A 174 -0.84 10.19 21.18
CA LYS A 174 -1.23 9.02 21.99
C LYS A 174 -2.39 8.20 21.36
N ASP A 175 -3.35 8.89 20.73
CA ASP A 175 -4.55 8.28 20.17
C ASP A 175 -4.41 7.94 18.66
N VAL A 176 -3.24 8.22 18.08
CA VAL A 176 -2.95 7.91 16.67
C VAL A 176 -2.52 6.45 16.57
N TYR A 177 -3.41 5.60 16.05
CA TYR A 177 -3.20 4.16 15.96
C TYR A 177 -1.88 3.80 15.27
N GLU A 178 -1.58 4.42 14.14
CA GLU A 178 -0.39 4.14 13.34
C GLU A 178 0.91 4.44 14.10
N VAL A 179 0.92 5.47 14.95
CA VAL A 179 2.08 5.81 15.79
C VAL A 179 2.30 4.72 16.84
N GLN A 180 1.22 4.28 17.50
CA GLN A 180 1.30 3.24 18.53
C GLN A 180 1.64 1.86 17.94
N TRP A 181 1.10 1.57 16.75
CA TRP A 181 1.44 0.37 15.98
C TRP A 181 2.91 0.39 15.57
N LEU A 182 3.41 1.50 15.00
CA LEU A 182 4.79 1.58 14.52
C LEU A 182 5.80 1.43 15.66
N LYS A 183 5.51 1.97 16.85
CA LYS A 183 6.35 1.75 18.04
C LYS A 183 6.59 0.25 18.28
N LYS A 184 5.53 -0.55 18.28
CA LYS A 184 5.60 -2.00 18.49
C LYS A 184 6.25 -2.71 17.30
N ALA A 185 5.82 -2.38 16.09
CA ALA A 185 6.28 -3.00 14.85
C ALA A 185 7.77 -2.77 14.57
N ALA A 186 8.28 -1.56 14.80
CA ALA A 186 9.69 -1.26 14.61
C ALA A 186 10.56 -1.93 15.67
N TYR A 187 10.10 -1.99 16.91
CA TYR A 187 10.82 -2.67 17.99
C TYR A 187 10.93 -4.18 17.75
N ASP A 188 9.84 -4.87 17.44
CA ASP A 188 9.89 -6.31 17.14
C ASP A 188 10.76 -6.59 15.91
N ARG A 189 10.69 -5.76 14.87
CA ARG A 189 11.55 -5.91 13.68
C ARG A 189 13.03 -5.82 14.05
N TRP A 190 13.39 -4.91 14.94
CA TRP A 190 14.76 -4.82 15.44
C TRP A 190 15.16 -6.07 16.23
N LYS A 191 14.34 -6.52 17.19
CA LYS A 191 14.59 -7.74 18.00
C LYS A 191 14.82 -8.96 17.10
N VAL A 192 13.92 -9.19 16.15
CA VAL A 192 14.05 -10.30 15.19
C VAL A 192 15.33 -10.18 14.37
N SER A 193 15.71 -8.98 13.94
CA SER A 193 16.93 -8.78 13.15
C SER A 193 18.23 -9.14 13.88
N ILE A 194 18.23 -9.12 15.22
CA ILE A 194 19.37 -9.50 16.07
C ILE A 194 19.23 -10.91 16.66
N GLY A 195 18.27 -11.71 16.17
CA GLY A 195 18.05 -13.09 16.60
C GLY A 195 17.27 -13.25 17.91
N GLU A 196 16.64 -12.18 18.40
CA GLU A 196 15.79 -12.21 19.59
C GLU A 196 14.31 -12.39 19.21
N PRO A 197 13.48 -12.98 20.10
CA PRO A 197 12.05 -13.12 19.84
C PRO A 197 11.33 -11.77 19.81
N GLU A 198 10.18 -11.75 19.12
CA GLU A 198 9.23 -10.62 19.14
C GLU A 198 8.69 -10.41 20.56
N GLU A 199 8.50 -9.16 20.97
CA GLU A 199 7.89 -8.80 22.26
C GLU A 199 6.39 -8.54 22.11
N HIS A 200 5.97 -7.99 20.98
CA HIS A 200 4.59 -7.60 20.71
C HIS A 200 3.88 -8.44 19.64
N ASN A 201 4.54 -9.47 19.11
CA ASN A 201 4.01 -10.38 18.07
C ASN A 201 3.54 -9.64 16.80
N SER A 202 4.25 -8.60 16.38
CA SER A 202 3.83 -7.72 15.29
C SER A 202 4.42 -8.05 13.90
N GLN A 203 5.41 -8.93 13.76
CA GLN A 203 6.00 -9.20 12.43
C GLN A 203 5.23 -10.26 11.64
N ASN A 204 4.49 -11.15 12.31
CA ASN A 204 3.89 -12.33 11.68
C ASN A 204 2.40 -12.54 12.00
N HIS A 205 1.73 -11.59 12.65
CA HIS A 205 0.32 -11.69 13.00
C HIS A 205 -0.47 -10.47 12.52
N PHE A 206 -1.59 -10.71 11.82
CA PHE A 206 -2.60 -9.68 11.54
C PHE A 206 -3.34 -9.37 12.85
N SER A 207 -3.12 -8.20 13.43
CA SER A 207 -3.90 -7.69 14.56
C SER A 207 -4.97 -6.73 14.06
N PHE A 208 -6.24 -7.08 14.26
CA PHE A 208 -7.36 -6.16 14.13
C PHE A 208 -7.76 -5.71 15.53
N ASP A 209 -7.55 -4.43 15.83
CA ASP A 209 -8.20 -3.79 16.98
C ASP A 209 -9.59 -3.32 16.52
N VAL A 210 -10.63 -4.05 16.92
CA VAL A 210 -12.01 -3.58 16.79
C VAL A 210 -12.30 -2.74 18.03
N LYS A 211 -12.32 -1.42 17.87
CA LYS A 211 -12.87 -0.51 18.88
C LYS A 211 -14.39 -0.60 18.93
#